data_AF-A0A970H7J0-F1
#
_entry.id   AF-A0A970H7J0-F1
#
_cell.length_a   1.000
_cell.length_b   1.000
_cell.length_c   1.000
_cell.angle_alpha   90.00
_cell.angle_beta   90.00
_cell.angle_gamma   90.00
#
_symmetry.space_group_name_H-M   'P 1'
#
loop_
_entity.id
_entity.type
_entity.pdbx_description
1 polymer ?
#
loop_
_entity_poly.entity_id
_entity_poly.type
_entity_poly.pdbx_seq_one_letter_code
_entity_poly.pdbx_strand_id
1 'polypeptide(L)' 'MCHQVRCSRCGKPTWAGCGRHIENALAGVPPERRCTCPRPESWLQRLAALLHRD' A
#
# COMPACT_ATOMS: atom_id res chain seq x y z
N MET A 1 -12.76 -3.29 3.12
CA MET A 1 -12.30 -2.26 4.09
C MET A 1 -10.77 -2.23 4.07
N CYS A 2 -10.11 -1.07 4.00
CA CYS A 2 -8.67 -1.01 4.30
C CYS A 2 -8.49 -0.86 5.82
N HIS A 3 -7.39 -1.38 6.36
CA HIS A 3 -7.07 -1.24 7.79
C HIS A 3 -5.58 -0.92 7.99
N GLN A 4 -5.26 -0.30 9.12
CA GLN A 4 -3.89 0.07 9.47
C GLN A 4 -3.03 -1.16 9.76
N VAL A 5 -1.83 -1.22 9.19
CA VAL A 5 -0.79 -2.20 9.49
C VAL A 5 0.57 -1.51 9.62
N ARG A 6 1.60 -2.22 10.09
CA ARG A 6 2.98 -1.70 10.10
C ARG A 6 3.73 -2.19 8.88
N CYS A 7 4.49 -1.30 8.24
CA CYS A 7 5.38 -1.71 7.16
C CYS A 7 6.50 -2.58 7.71
N SER A 8 6.69 -3.77 7.15
CA SER A 8 7.79 -4.68 7.53
C SER A 8 9.18 -4.13 7.20
N ARG A 9 9.28 -3.18 6.25
CA ARG A 9 10.55 -2.59 5.82
C ARG A 9 11.00 -1.42 6.70
N CYS A 10 10.09 -0.53 7.08
CA CYS A 10 10.44 0.72 7.79
C CYS A 10 9.70 0.93 9.12
N GLY A 11 8.81 0.02 9.52
CA GLY A 11 8.05 0.08 10.78
C GLY A 11 6.95 1.14 10.87
N LYS A 12 6.90 2.08 9.91
CA LYS A 12 5.89 3.15 9.87
C LYS A 12 4.48 2.59 9.56
N PRO A 13 3.40 3.23 10.07
CA PRO A 13 2.03 2.91 9.70
C PRO A 13 1.79 2.98 8.19
N THR A 14 1.07 1.98 7.68
CA THR A 14 0.58 1.88 6.31
C THR A 14 -0.78 1.18 6.30
N TRP A 15 -1.34 0.88 5.13
CA TRP A 15 -2.63 0.21 5.01
C TRP A 15 -2.49 -1.15 4.31
N ALA A 16 -3.36 -2.08 4.69
CA ALA A 16 -3.64 -3.29 3.91
C ALA A 16 -5.05 -3.19 3.31
N GLY A 17 -5.21 -3.59 2.05
CA GLY A 17 -6.48 -3.58 1.32
C GLY A 17 -6.39 -2.97 -0.08
N CYS A 18 -7.55 -2.59 -0.62
CA CYS A 18 -7.70 -2.18 -2.03
C CYS A 18 -7.18 -0.77 -2.38
N GLY A 19 -6.71 0.03 -1.41
CA GLY A 19 -6.16 1.36 -1.66
C GLY A 19 -7.19 2.48 -1.89
N ARG A 20 -8.49 2.17 -1.96
CA ARG A 20 -9.55 3.19 -2.05
C ARG A 20 -9.93 3.83 -0.71
N HIS A 21 -9.44 3.27 0.39
CA HIS A 21 -9.84 3.68 1.75
C HIS A 21 -8.62 4.01 2.62
N ILE A 22 -7.56 4.57 2.00
CA ILE A 22 -6.28 4.84 2.68
C ILE A 22 -6.46 5.87 3.79
N GLU A 23 -7.16 6.97 3.49
CA GLU A 23 -7.36 8.05 4.47
C GLU A 23 -8.15 7.59 5.69
N ASN A 24 -9.15 6.73 5.51
CA ASN A 24 -9.88 6.13 6.62
C ASN A 24 -9.00 5.14 7.40
N ALA A 25 -8.22 4.31 6.70
CA ALA A 25 -7.32 3.35 7.34
C ALA A 25 -6.17 4.00 8.12
N LEU A 26 -5.80 5.24 7.78
CA LEU A 26 -4.72 6.01 8.41
C LEU A 26 -5.24 7.26 9.13
N ALA A 27 -6.51 7.27 9.52
CA ALA A 27 -7.11 8.35 10.28
C ALA A 27 -6.31 8.59 11.58
N GLY A 28 -5.93 9.84 11.84
CA GLY A 28 -5.12 10.21 13.00
C GLY A 28 -3.61 9.91 12.86
N VAL A 29 -3.14 9.35 11.74
CA VAL A 29 -1.72 9.25 11.42
C VAL A 29 -1.31 10.43 10.51
N PRO A 30 -0.51 11.38 11.02
CA PRO A 30 -0.02 12.51 10.24
C PRO A 30 0.81 12.04 9.01
N PRO A 31 0.75 12.72 7.84
CA PRO A 31 1.41 12.27 6.61
C PRO A 31 2.90 11.99 6.75
N GLU A 32 3.65 12.77 7.53
CA GLU A 32 5.09 12.58 7.75
C GLU A 32 5.42 11.28 8.50
N ARG A 33 4.45 10.77 9.27
CA ARG A 33 4.56 9.51 10.02
C ARG A 33 4.12 8.29 9.20
N ARG A 34 3.53 8.47 8.02
CA ARG A 34 3.08 7.37 7.16
C ARG A 34 4.26 6.73 6.42
N CYS A 35 4.12 5.46 6.08
CA CYS A 35 5.07 4.75 5.23
C CYS A 35 5.06 5.32 3.80
N THR A 36 6.26 5.51 3.23
CA THR A 36 6.47 5.94 1.84
C THR A 36 7.20 4.89 0.99
N CYS A 37 7.42 3.69 1.53
CA CYS A 37 8.08 2.62 0.79
C CYS A 37 7.25 2.22 -0.45
N PRO A 38 7.89 1.88 -1.58
CA PRO A 38 7.21 1.25 -2.70
C PRO A 38 6.42 0.02 -2.23
N ARG A 39 5.20 -0.14 -2.74
CA ARG A 39 4.40 -1.33 -2.44
C ARG A 39 5.02 -2.53 -3.17
N PRO A 40 5.11 -3.71 -2.53
CA PRO A 40 5.59 -4.90 -3.21
C PRO A 40 4.67 -5.20 -4.39
N GLU A 41 5.27 -5.43 -5.55
CA GLU A 41 4.56 -5.83 -6.75
C GLU A 41 3.93 -7.21 -6.53
N SER A 42 2.64 -7.34 -6.82
CA SER A 42 1.96 -8.62 -6.81
C SER A 42 2.20 -9.36 -8.12
N TRP A 43 2.16 -10.69 -8.08
CA TRP A 43 2.29 -11.51 -9.29
C TRP A 43 1.26 -11.11 -10.38
N LEU A 44 0.04 -10.72 -9.96
CA LEU A 44 -1.00 -10.23 -10.86
C LEU A 44 -0.61 -8.93 -11.58
N GLN A 45 0.00 -7.98 -10.84
CA GLN A 45 0.47 -6.73 -11.43
C GLN A 45 1.57 -7.00 -12.46
N ARG A 46 2.49 -7.91 -12.11
CA ARG A 46 3.58 -8.32 -12.98
C ARG A 46 3.07 -9.07 -14.23
N LEU A 47 2.07 -9.92 -14.10
CA LEU A 47 1.41 -10.56 -15.24
C LEU A 47 0.66 -9.57 -16.12
N ALA A 48 -0.09 -8.65 -15.53
CA ALA A 48 -0.81 -7.62 -16.30
C ALA A 48 0.17 -6.80 -17.17
N ALA A 49 1.34 -6.44 -16.62
CA ALA A 49 2.38 -5.75 -17.37
C ALA A 49 2.96 -6.58 -18.55
N LEU A 50 2.95 -7.91 -18.44
CA LEU A 50 3.39 -8.81 -19.50
C LEU A 50 2.32 -9.01 -20.59
N LEU A 51 1.03 -8.95 -20.22
CA LEU A 51 -0.10 -9.12 -21.15
C LEU A 51 -0.38 -7.86 -22.00
N HIS A 52 0.11 -6.69 -21.59
CA HIS A 52 -0.04 -5.41 -22.32
C HIS A 52 1.22 -5.01 -23.12
N ARG A 53 2.15 -5.95 -23.30
CA ARG A 53 3.32 -5.74 -24.17
C ARG A 53 2.94 -6.20 -25.59
N ASP A 54 2.21 -5.34 -26.29
CA ASP A 54 2.16 -5.31 -27.76
C ASP A 54 3.37 -4.50 -28.28
#